data_AF-A0A430HAP7-F1
#
_entry.id   AF-A0A430HAP7-F1
#
_cell.length_a   1.000
_cell.length_b   1.000
_cell.length_c   1.000
_cell.angle_alpha   90.00
_cell.angle_beta   90.00
_cell.angle_gamma   90.00
#
_symmetry.space_group_name_H-M   'P 1'
#
loop_
_entity.id
_entity.type
_entity.pdbx_description
1 polymer ?
#
loop_
_entity_poly.entity_id
_entity_poly.type
_entity_poly.pdbx_seq_one_letter_code
_entity_poly.pdbx_strand_id
1 'polypeptide(L)'
;MSNPETEWNGSKLFVTSTLLARKLWQAASIDLFLGEKCLLKTGGVFKLVGTHSVEFEHEGTRHRATLSWGRAGFRSFPIKVEIDGAHLLEGHVVSSNWLLSFWPWLVVGGLISHWAWRQ
;
A
#
# COMPACT_ATOMS: atom_id res chain seq x y z
N MET A 1 5.84 0.50 13.99
CA MET A 1 4.43 0.26 13.64
C MET A 1 4.41 -0.98 12.77
N SER A 2 3.78 -2.04 13.28
CA SER A 2 3.63 -3.32 12.60
C SER A 2 2.63 -3.19 11.45
N ASN A 3 2.85 -3.90 10.36
CA ASN A 3 1.84 -4.00 9.31
C ASN A 3 0.62 -4.78 9.84
N PRO A 4 -0.59 -4.47 9.36
CA PRO A 4 -1.79 -5.15 9.82
C PRO A 4 -1.76 -6.60 9.33
N GLU A 5 -1.94 -7.52 10.28
CA GLU A 5 -1.93 -8.97 10.08
C GLU A 5 -3.13 -9.60 10.81
N THR A 6 -3.68 -10.66 10.23
CA THR A 6 -4.74 -11.48 10.83
C THR A 6 -4.57 -12.93 10.37
N GLU A 7 -5.33 -13.85 10.95
CA GLU A 7 -5.36 -15.24 10.54
C GLU A 7 -6.70 -15.55 9.88
N TRP A 8 -6.67 -16.19 8.72
CA TRP A 8 -7.85 -16.60 7.97
C TRP A 8 -7.66 -18.03 7.49
N ASN A 9 -8.58 -18.92 7.88
CA ASN A 9 -8.55 -20.35 7.57
C ASN A 9 -7.19 -21.03 7.86
N GLY A 10 -6.60 -20.74 9.03
CA GLY A 10 -5.28 -21.27 9.43
C GLY A 10 -4.08 -20.68 8.69
N SER A 11 -4.31 -19.70 7.81
CA SER A 11 -3.27 -19.03 7.03
C SER A 11 -3.12 -17.57 7.48
N LYS A 12 -1.87 -17.11 7.61
CA LYS A 12 -1.59 -15.71 7.95
C LYS A 12 -1.91 -14.79 6.79
N LEU A 13 -2.76 -13.82 6.99
CA LEU A 13 -3.08 -12.79 6.03
C LEU A 13 -2.43 -11.48 6.47
N PHE A 14 -1.63 -10.87 5.61
CA PHE A 14 -0.99 -9.59 5.91
C PHE A 14 -0.93 -8.68 4.69
N VAL A 15 -0.91 -7.38 4.97
CA VAL A 15 -0.87 -6.34 3.94
C VAL A 15 0.44 -5.57 4.06
N THR A 16 1.10 -5.35 2.93
CA THR A 16 2.31 -4.55 2.87
C THR A 16 2.11 -3.37 1.92
N SER A 17 2.87 -2.30 2.16
CA SER A 17 2.89 -1.15 1.27
C SER A 17 4.33 -0.74 0.96
N THR A 18 4.62 -0.46 -0.31
CA THR A 18 5.96 -0.07 -0.77
C THR A 18 5.87 1.06 -1.79
N LEU A 19 6.63 2.13 -1.55
CA LEU A 19 6.73 3.23 -2.52
C LEU A 19 7.58 2.83 -3.73
N LEU A 20 7.08 3.17 -4.91
CA LEU A 20 7.70 2.82 -6.17
C LEU A 20 8.59 3.97 -6.67
N ALA A 21 9.90 3.75 -6.69
CA ALA A 21 10.88 4.72 -7.17
C ALA A 21 10.62 5.15 -8.62
N ARG A 22 10.18 4.22 -9.49
CA ARG A 22 9.88 4.50 -10.92
C ARG A 22 8.78 5.55 -11.16
N LYS A 23 7.97 5.88 -10.15
CA LYS A 23 6.83 6.81 -10.23
C LYS A 23 7.06 8.01 -9.30
N LEU A 24 8.28 8.55 -9.32
CA LEU A 24 8.70 9.73 -8.55
C LEU A 24 8.34 9.63 -7.05
N TRP A 25 8.30 8.41 -6.50
CA TRP A 25 7.96 8.18 -5.08
C TRP A 25 6.60 8.75 -4.67
N GLN A 26 5.69 8.94 -5.63
CA GLN A 26 4.32 9.39 -5.40
C GLN A 26 3.30 8.26 -5.45
N ALA A 27 3.70 7.08 -5.96
CA ALA A 27 2.85 5.90 -6.02
C ALA A 27 3.32 4.84 -5.02
N ALA A 28 2.39 4.32 -4.22
CA ALA A 28 2.63 3.18 -3.34
C ALA A 28 1.95 1.93 -3.90
N SER A 29 2.65 0.81 -3.98
CA SER A 29 2.03 -0.50 -4.17
C SER A 29 1.51 -0.96 -2.81
N ILE A 30 0.24 -1.32 -2.74
CA ILE A 30 -0.35 -2.04 -1.61
C ILE A 30 -0.59 -3.48 -2.08
N ASP A 31 0.02 -4.42 -1.36
CA ASP A 31 0.10 -5.82 -1.74
C ASP A 31 -0.47 -6.68 -0.61
N LEU A 32 -1.39 -7.59 -0.94
CA LEU A 32 -2.06 -8.50 -0.01
C LEU A 32 -1.49 -9.91 -0.16
N PHE A 33 -1.08 -10.50 0.97
CA PHE A 33 -0.49 -11.83 1.05
C PHE A 33 -1.32 -12.76 1.92
N LEU A 34 -1.37 -14.02 1.51
CA LEU A 34 -1.90 -15.14 2.29
C LEU A 34 -0.78 -16.18 2.42
N GLY A 35 -0.18 -16.26 3.60
CA GLY A 35 1.08 -16.96 3.84
C GLY A 35 2.18 -16.37 2.97
N GLU A 36 2.84 -17.22 2.18
CA GLU A 36 3.88 -16.77 1.24
C GLU A 36 3.32 -16.37 -0.13
N LYS A 37 2.02 -16.58 -0.37
CA LYS A 37 1.39 -16.33 -1.67
C LYS A 37 0.90 -14.88 -1.75
N CYS A 38 1.43 -14.15 -2.73
CA CYS A 38 0.87 -12.85 -3.10
C CYS A 38 -0.47 -13.07 -3.81
N LEU A 39 -1.56 -12.66 -3.17
CA LEU A 39 -2.90 -12.76 -3.77
C LEU A 39 -3.15 -11.58 -4.70
N LEU A 40 -2.74 -10.39 -4.28
CA LEU A 40 -3.08 -9.15 -4.97
C LEU A 40 -1.92 -8.18 -4.90
N LYS A 41 -1.53 -7.66 -6.06
CA LYS A 41 -0.51 -6.63 -6.19
C LYS A 41 -1.09 -5.47 -6.99
N THR A 42 -1.24 -4.32 -6.35
CA THR A 42 -1.77 -3.13 -7.03
C THR A 42 -0.77 -2.49 -7.99
N GLY A 43 0.53 -2.77 -7.85
CA GLY A 43 1.55 -2.41 -8.84
C GLY A 43 1.90 -0.91 -8.91
N GLY A 44 1.39 -0.12 -7.96
CA GLY A 44 1.59 1.32 -7.86
C GLY A 44 0.31 2.11 -7.97
N VAL A 45 -0.30 2.38 -6.83
CA VAL A 45 -1.47 3.22 -6.72
C VAL A 45 -1.03 4.68 -6.55
N PHE A 46 -1.36 5.50 -7.55
CA PHE A 46 -1.29 6.97 -7.43
C PHE A 46 -2.57 7.56 -6.82
N LYS A 47 -3.61 6.72 -6.66
CA LYS A 47 -4.93 7.14 -6.21
C LYS A 47 -4.98 7.25 -4.69
N LEU A 48 -5.49 8.38 -4.22
CA LEU A 48 -5.75 8.64 -2.80
C LEU A 48 -6.72 7.62 -2.20
N VAL A 49 -7.67 7.07 -2.96
CA VAL A 49 -8.66 6.10 -2.50
C VAL A 49 -8.90 5.07 -3.61
N GLY A 50 -9.17 3.81 -3.26
CA GLY A 50 -9.52 2.80 -4.24
C GLY A 50 -9.88 1.45 -3.64
N THR A 51 -10.36 0.57 -4.50
CA THR A 51 -10.69 -0.81 -4.18
C THR A 51 -10.19 -1.71 -5.29
N HIS A 52 -9.64 -2.87 -4.93
CA HIS A 52 -9.18 -3.89 -5.86
C HIS A 52 -9.65 -5.26 -5.36
N SER A 53 -10.25 -6.05 -6.26
CA SER A 53 -10.71 -7.40 -5.94
C SER A 53 -9.96 -8.42 -6.79
N VAL A 54 -9.72 -9.60 -6.24
CA VAL A 54 -9.14 -10.74 -6.94
C VAL A 54 -9.84 -12.02 -6.49
N GLU A 55 -10.08 -12.92 -7.43
CA GLU A 55 -10.53 -14.28 -7.12
C GLU A 55 -9.32 -15.19 -6.97
N PHE A 56 -9.33 -16.03 -5.95
CA PHE A 56 -8.27 -17.00 -5.69
C PHE A 56 -8.88 -18.32 -5.23
N GLU A 57 -8.18 -19.42 -5.48
CA GLU A 57 -8.59 -20.74 -5.02
C GLU A 57 -7.79 -21.12 -3.78
N HIS A 58 -8.50 -21.58 -2.74
CA HIS A 58 -7.94 -22.08 -1.49
C HIS A 58 -8.73 -23.32 -1.06
N GLU A 59 -8.03 -24.41 -0.77
CA GLU A 59 -8.63 -25.70 -0.39
C GLU A 59 -9.72 -26.21 -1.36
N GLY A 60 -9.56 -25.93 -2.66
CA GLY A 60 -10.51 -26.35 -3.71
C GLY A 60 -11.78 -25.49 -3.79
N THR A 61 -11.88 -24.42 -3.00
CA THR A 61 -12.97 -23.44 -3.06
C THR A 61 -12.48 -22.12 -3.64
N ARG A 62 -13.30 -21.49 -4.49
CA ARG A 62 -13.02 -20.15 -5.01
C ARG A 62 -13.51 -19.11 -4.02
N HIS A 63 -12.58 -18.24 -3.62
CA HIS A 63 -12.81 -17.12 -2.74
C HIS A 63 -12.52 -15.81 -3.47
N ARG A 64 -13.17 -14.73 -3.06
CA ARG A 64 -12.92 -13.39 -3.57
C ARG A 64 -12.35 -12.51 -2.46
N ALA A 65 -11.08 -12.13 -2.60
CA ALA A 65 -10.46 -11.15 -1.73
C ALA A 65 -10.65 -9.74 -2.30
N THR A 66 -11.10 -8.82 -1.47
CA THR A 66 -11.27 -7.41 -1.77
C THR A 66 -10.41 -6.57 -0.82
N LEU A 67 -9.49 -5.80 -1.40
CA LEU A 67 -8.66 -4.84 -0.70
C LEU A 67 -9.15 -3.44 -1.05
N SER A 68 -9.58 -2.69 -0.04
CA SER A 68 -9.91 -1.27 -0.15
C SER A 68 -8.89 -0.43 0.61
N TRP A 69 -8.56 0.74 0.08
CA TRP A 69 -7.71 1.71 0.76
C TRP A 69 -8.30 3.10 0.68
N GLY A 70 -8.18 3.85 1.77
CA GLY A 70 -8.62 5.23 1.87
C GLY A 70 -7.49 6.22 1.70
N ARG A 71 -7.82 7.51 1.95
CA ARG A 71 -6.92 8.64 1.76
C ARG A 71 -5.64 8.46 2.55
N ALA A 72 -4.51 8.47 1.82
CA ALA A 72 -3.18 8.45 2.41
C ALA A 72 -3.03 9.58 3.44
N GLY A 73 -2.58 9.22 4.65
CA GLY A 73 -2.00 10.15 5.60
C GLY A 73 -0.54 10.47 5.24
N PHE A 74 0.20 11.04 6.19
CA PHE A 74 1.60 11.47 5.95
C PHE A 74 2.53 10.32 5.50
N ARG A 75 2.29 9.09 5.99
CA ARG A 75 3.14 7.90 5.72
C ARG A 75 2.38 6.57 5.68
N SER A 76 1.07 6.61 5.89
CA SER A 76 0.26 5.41 6.04
C SER A 76 -1.04 5.53 5.25
N PHE A 77 -1.54 4.38 4.83
CA PHE A 77 -2.82 4.26 4.15
C PHE A 77 -3.78 3.50 5.04
N PRO A 78 -4.99 4.02 5.33
CA PRO A 78 -6.03 3.20 5.90
C PRO A 78 -6.43 2.13 4.88
N ILE A 79 -6.54 0.89 5.34
CA ILE A 79 -6.88 -0.28 4.52
C ILE A 79 -8.01 -1.08 5.15
N LYS A 80 -8.76 -1.77 4.30
CA LYS A 80 -9.75 -2.77 4.67
C LYS A 80 -9.59 -3.99 3.78
N VAL A 81 -9.59 -5.18 4.37
CA VAL A 81 -9.54 -6.46 3.67
C VAL A 81 -10.81 -7.22 3.97
N GLU A 82 -11.46 -7.66 2.91
CA GLU A 82 -12.65 -8.50 2.93
C GLU A 82 -12.37 -9.76 2.12
N ILE A 83 -12.86 -10.92 2.57
CA ILE A 83 -12.91 -12.14 1.78
C ILE A 83 -14.35 -12.62 1.74
N ASP A 84 -14.88 -12.85 0.54
CA ASP A 84 -16.27 -13.25 0.30
C ASP A 84 -17.29 -12.30 0.94
N GLY A 85 -16.93 -11.01 1.04
CA GLY A 85 -17.74 -9.98 1.67
C GLY A 85 -17.68 -9.96 3.21
N ALA A 86 -16.96 -10.91 3.83
CA ALA A 86 -16.69 -10.89 5.26
C ALA A 86 -15.48 -9.99 5.57
N HIS A 87 -15.67 -9.05 6.48
CA HIS A 87 -14.63 -8.14 6.93
C HIS A 87 -13.60 -8.87 7.81
N LEU A 88 -12.33 -8.89 7.39
CA LEU A 88 -11.26 -9.61 8.09
C LEU A 88 -10.27 -8.70 8.80
N LEU A 89 -9.96 -7.56 8.19
CA LEU A 89 -8.87 -6.71 8.66
C LEU A 89 -9.16 -5.25 8.30
N GLU A 90 -9.10 -4.38 9.30
CA GLU A 90 -9.08 -2.93 9.11
C GLU A 90 -7.91 -2.35 9.88
N GLY A 91 -7.16 -1.46 9.24
CA GLY A 91 -5.97 -0.91 9.87
C GLY A 91 -5.28 0.12 9.01
N HIS A 92 -4.02 0.40 9.37
CA HIS A 92 -3.18 1.31 8.62
C HIS A 92 -1.92 0.57 8.20
N VAL A 93 -1.60 0.59 6.91
CA VAL A 93 -0.34 0.08 6.38
C VAL A 93 0.63 1.23 6.17
N VAL A 94 1.85 1.11 6.69
CA VAL A 94 2.90 2.11 6.51
C VAL A 94 3.66 1.77 5.23
N SER A 95 3.84 2.75 4.34
CA SER A 95 4.65 2.52 3.15
C SER A 95 6.13 2.44 3.51
N SER A 96 6.75 1.33 3.12
CA SER A 96 8.21 1.22 3.14
C SER A 96 8.83 2.26 2.21
N ASN A 97 10.01 2.75 2.59
CA ASN A 97 10.77 3.75 1.84
C ASN A 97 10.10 5.14 1.67
N TRP A 98 9.20 5.53 2.57
CA TRP A 98 8.56 6.86 2.56
C TRP A 98 9.53 8.04 2.64
N LEU A 99 10.71 7.85 3.26
CA LEU A 99 11.77 8.86 3.26
C LEU A 99 12.22 9.25 1.85
N LEU A 100 12.14 8.33 0.88
CA LEU A 100 12.54 8.63 -0.50
C LEU A 100 11.59 9.63 -1.17
N SER A 101 10.33 9.74 -0.72
CA SER A 101 9.40 10.77 -1.23
C SER A 101 9.82 12.19 -0.88
N PHE A 102 10.76 12.39 0.07
CA PHE A 102 11.28 13.72 0.41
C PHE A 102 12.41 14.20 -0.52
N TRP A 103 13.09 13.29 -1.23
CA TRP A 103 14.22 13.64 -2.10
C TRP A 103 13.89 14.67 -3.19
N PRO A 104 12.77 14.54 -3.94
CA PRO A 104 12.40 15.53 -4.95
C PRO A 104 12.23 16.93 -4.36
N TRP A 105 11.67 17.03 -3.15
CA TRP A 105 11.44 18.31 -2.48
C TRP A 105 12.74 18.97 -2.02
N LEU A 106 13.72 18.20 -1.58
CA LEU A 106 15.05 18.73 -1.23
C LEU A 106 15.76 19.31 -2.47
N VAL A 107 15.67 18.64 -3.62
CA VAL A 107 16.24 19.15 -4.88
C VAL A 107 15.57 20.46 -5.29
N VAL A 108 14.24 20.52 -5.24
CA VAL A 108 13.48 21.74 -5.55
C VAL A 108 13.80 22.86 -4.58
N GLY A 109 13.84 22.59 -3.27
CA GLY A 109 14.17 23.58 -2.24
C GLY A 109 15.60 24.12 -2.38
N GLY A 110 16.56 23.26 -2.72
CA GLY A 110 17.94 23.65 -3.01
C GLY A 110 18.04 24.55 -4.24
N LEU A 111 17.33 24.22 -5.32
CA LEU A 111 17.27 25.05 -6.52
C LEU A 111 16.68 26.43 -6.23
N ILE A 112 15.56 26.50 -5.50
CA ILE A 112 14.92 27.77 -5.12
C ILE A 112 15.88 28.62 -4.28
N SER A 113 16.51 28.02 -3.27
CA SER A 113 17.44 28.71 -2.37
C SER A 113 18.64 29.27 -3.14
N HIS A 114 19.21 28.48 -4.05
CA HIS A 114 20.31 28.91 -4.90
C HIS A 114 19.91 30.01 -5.89
N TRP A 115 18.69 29.96 -6.42
CA TRP A 115 18.17 31.00 -7.31
C TRP A 115 17.93 32.31 -6.55
N ALA A 116 17.34 32.23 -5.35
CA ALA A 116 17.11 33.38 -4.47
C ALA A 116 18.42 34.04 -4.00
N TRP A 117 19.50 33.28 -3.87
CA TRP A 117 20.81 33.81 -3.47
C TRP A 117 21.59 34.46 -4.62
N ARG A 118 21.17 34.24 -5.87
CA ARG A 118 21.78 34.83 -7.08
C ARG A 118 21.10 36.11 -7.58
N GLN A 119 19.96 36.49 -6.99
CA GLN A 119 19.35 37.81 -7.17
C GLN A 119 19.84 38.78 -6.11
#